data_AF-X1CM94-F1
#
_entry.id   AF-X1CM94-F1
#
_cell.length_a   1.000
_cell.length_b   1.000
_cell.length_c   1.000
_cell.angle_alpha   90.00
_cell.angle_beta   90.00
_cell.angle_gamma   90.00
#
_symmetry.space_group_name_H-M   'P 1'
#
loop_
_entity.id
_entity.type
_entity.pdbx_description
1 polymer ?
#
loop_
_entity_poly.entity_id
_entity_poly.type
_entity_poly.pdbx_seq_one_letter_code
_entity_poly.pdbx_strand_id
1 'polypeptide(L)'
;AGKIQALLSRAYTKGRDWYDFLWYAGRKTEINFDFITTGLNQTGPWSGQNIQVDKPWILGHLRNKIKGINWDEAKNDVQRFLKPNELKSLELWTKDFFLTKLGNLE
;
A
#
# COMPACT_ATOMS: atom_id res chain seq x y z
N ALA A 1 -8.57 -5.25 -5.33
CA ALA A 1 -7.92 -4.54 -6.45
C ALA A 1 -7.98 -3.00 -6.33
N GLY A 2 -9.14 -2.35 -6.12
CA GLY A 2 -9.22 -0.87 -6.02
C GLY A 2 -8.39 -0.18 -4.92
N LYS A 3 -8.09 -0.87 -3.81
CA LYS A 3 -7.27 -0.30 -2.71
C LYS A 3 -5.79 -0.12 -3.09
N ILE A 4 -5.21 -1.03 -3.87
CA ILE A 4 -3.82 -0.89 -4.36
C ILE A 4 -3.72 0.28 -5.35
N GLN A 5 -4.74 0.43 -6.21
CA GLN A 5 -4.84 1.57 -7.12
C GLN A 5 -4.90 2.92 -6.38
N ALA A 6 -5.63 3.01 -5.26
CA ALA A 6 -5.64 4.20 -4.41
C ALA A 6 -4.29 4.47 -3.74
N LEU A 7 -3.61 3.42 -3.28
CA LEU A 7 -2.31 3.47 -2.61
C LEU A 7 -1.21 3.99 -3.55
N LEU A 8 -1.30 3.61 -4.82
CA LEU A 8 -0.46 4.16 -5.87
C LEU A 8 -0.89 5.61 -6.18
N SER A 9 -2.17 5.88 -6.47
CA SER A 9 -2.64 7.17 -7.04
C SER A 9 -2.53 8.39 -6.12
N ARG A 10 -2.41 8.20 -4.80
CA ARG A 10 -2.30 9.32 -3.87
C ARG A 10 -0.88 9.89 -3.80
N ALA A 11 -0.79 11.22 -3.91
CA ALA A 11 0.44 11.98 -3.72
C ALA A 11 0.87 12.10 -2.24
N TYR A 12 -0.05 11.88 -1.30
CA TYR A 12 0.21 11.96 0.15
C TYR A 12 0.13 10.59 0.83
N THR A 13 0.83 10.45 1.94
CA THR A 13 0.80 9.24 2.78
C THR A 13 -0.53 9.17 3.52
N LYS A 14 -1.27 8.07 3.33
CA LYS A 14 -2.46 7.77 4.13
C LYS A 14 -2.26 6.47 4.87
N GLY A 15 -2.22 6.53 6.19
CA GLY A 15 -1.88 5.37 7.01
C GLY A 15 -2.87 4.22 6.80
N ARG A 16 -4.16 4.53 6.62
CA ARG A 16 -5.20 3.50 6.41
C ARG A 16 -4.91 2.59 5.20
N ASP A 17 -4.34 3.12 4.13
CA ASP A 17 -4.02 2.32 2.95
C ASP A 17 -2.93 1.28 3.26
N TRP A 18 -1.98 1.61 4.16
CA TRP A 18 -0.94 0.69 4.65
C TRP A 18 -1.48 -0.34 5.64
N TYR A 19 -2.49 0.01 6.43
CA TYR A 19 -3.20 -0.95 7.28
C TYR A 19 -3.91 -1.99 6.41
N ASP A 20 -4.61 -1.53 5.38
CA ASP A 20 -5.22 -2.40 4.38
C ASP A 20 -4.18 -3.27 3.67
N PHE A 21 -3.00 -2.74 3.32
CA PHE A 21 -1.90 -3.52 2.74
C PHE A 21 -1.47 -4.68 3.64
N LEU A 22 -1.28 -4.45 4.95
CA LEU A 22 -0.92 -5.53 5.89
C LEU A 22 -2.01 -6.61 5.96
N TRP A 23 -3.27 -6.18 5.95
CA TRP A 23 -4.41 -7.08 5.95
C TRP A 23 -4.45 -7.96 4.67
N TYR A 24 -4.17 -7.39 3.50
CA TYR A 24 -4.04 -8.15 2.25
C TYR A 24 -2.82 -9.06 2.23
N ALA A 25 -1.66 -8.57 2.67
CA ALA A 25 -0.43 -9.35 2.75
C ALA A 25 -0.59 -10.59 3.64
N GLY A 26 -1.38 -10.49 4.71
CA GLY A 26 -1.72 -11.63 5.57
C GLY A 26 -2.67 -12.65 4.96
N ARG A 27 -3.47 -12.28 3.95
CA ARG A 27 -4.53 -13.13 3.38
C ARG A 27 -4.16 -13.84 2.08
N LYS A 28 -2.93 -13.70 1.56
CA LYS A 28 -2.47 -14.29 0.28
C LYS A 28 -3.51 -14.15 -0.85
N THR A 29 -4.25 -13.05 -0.86
CA THR A 29 -5.34 -12.86 -1.82
C THR A 29 -4.74 -12.56 -3.19
N GLU A 30 -5.22 -13.25 -4.23
CA GLU A 30 -4.78 -13.01 -5.60
C GLU A 30 -5.01 -11.55 -6.00
N ILE A 31 -3.92 -10.89 -6.38
CA ILE A 31 -3.95 -9.50 -6.83
C ILE A 31 -4.39 -9.51 -8.29
N ASN A 32 -5.58 -8.97 -8.56
CA ASN A 32 -6.02 -8.77 -9.93
C ASN A 32 -5.31 -7.53 -10.51
N PHE A 33 -4.24 -7.79 -11.26
CA PHE A 33 -3.40 -6.79 -11.90
C PHE A 33 -4.12 -6.00 -13.00
N ASP A 34 -4.94 -6.68 -13.81
CA ASP A 34 -5.72 -6.08 -14.89
C ASP A 34 -6.68 -4.99 -14.36
N PHE A 35 -7.33 -5.27 -13.23
CA PHE A 35 -8.17 -4.28 -12.55
C PHE A 35 -7.37 -3.07 -12.04
N ILE A 36 -6.13 -3.29 -11.59
CA ILE A 36 -5.25 -2.21 -11.11
C ILE A 36 -4.76 -1.36 -12.29
N THR A 37 -4.33 -1.99 -13.39
CA THR A 37 -3.98 -1.32 -14.65
C THR A 37 -5.11 -0.45 -15.15
N THR A 38 -6.32 -1.02 -15.23
CA THR A 38 -7.51 -0.29 -15.70
C THR A 38 -7.79 0.91 -14.79
N GLY A 39 -7.77 0.73 -13.47
CA GLY A 39 -8.02 1.82 -12.53
C GLY A 39 -6.95 2.93 -12.53
N LEU A 40 -5.68 2.58 -12.74
CA LEU A 40 -4.57 3.55 -12.84
C LEU A 40 -4.60 4.32 -14.17
N ASN A 41 -5.01 3.66 -15.25
CA ASN A 41 -5.22 4.32 -16.53
C ASN A 41 -6.42 5.27 -16.53
N GLN A 42 -7.43 5.00 -15.69
CA GLN A 42 -8.63 5.84 -15.55
C GLN A 42 -8.43 7.01 -14.59
N THR A 43 -7.62 6.86 -13.54
CA THR A 43 -7.53 7.85 -12.46
C THR A 43 -6.13 7.94 -11.84
N GLY A 44 -5.74 9.15 -11.44
CA GLY A 44 -4.46 9.42 -10.80
C GLY A 44 -3.39 9.94 -11.77
N PRO A 45 -2.12 10.03 -11.33
CA PRO A 45 -1.03 10.62 -12.11
C PRO A 45 -0.62 9.79 -13.33
N TRP A 46 -1.10 8.55 -13.45
CA TRP A 46 -0.83 7.64 -14.57
C TRP A 46 -1.99 7.56 -15.57
N SER A 47 -3.01 8.40 -15.40
CA SER A 47 -4.13 8.48 -16.31
C SER A 47 -3.66 8.72 -17.74
N GLY A 48 -4.08 7.86 -18.67
CA GLY A 48 -3.69 7.94 -20.09
C GLY A 48 -2.26 7.48 -20.41
N GLN A 49 -1.47 7.00 -19.44
CA GLN A 49 -0.10 6.52 -19.71
C GLN A 49 -0.03 5.06 -20.19
N ASN A 50 -1.16 4.34 -20.23
CA ASN A 50 -1.27 2.96 -20.71
C ASN A 50 -0.28 2.00 -20.02
N ILE A 51 -0.11 2.15 -18.70
CA ILE A 51 0.89 1.40 -17.95
C ILE A 51 0.44 -0.05 -17.79
N GLN A 52 1.26 -0.97 -18.26
CA GLN A 52 1.13 -2.39 -17.95
C GLN A 52 1.61 -2.60 -16.52
N VAL A 53 0.71 -3.04 -15.65
CA VAL A 53 1.01 -3.25 -14.24
C VAL A 53 1.17 -4.72 -14.02
N ASP A 54 2.43 -5.13 -13.84
CA ASP A 54 2.79 -6.49 -13.48
C ASP A 54 3.25 -6.56 -12.01
N LYS A 55 3.42 -7.79 -11.52
CA LYS A 55 3.87 -8.06 -10.15
C LYS A 55 5.16 -7.31 -9.81
N PRO A 56 6.26 -7.40 -10.58
CA PRO A 56 7.49 -6.67 -10.26
C PRO A 56 7.32 -5.14 -10.31
N TRP A 57 6.49 -4.60 -11.21
CA TRP A 57 6.19 -3.18 -11.25
C TRP A 57 5.52 -2.68 -9.95
N ILE A 58 4.48 -3.38 -9.48
CA ILE A 58 3.79 -3.04 -8.22
C ILE A 58 4.77 -3.10 -7.05
N LEU A 59 5.54 -4.19 -6.95
CA LEU A 59 6.48 -4.39 -5.86
C LEU A 59 7.57 -3.31 -5.86
N GLY A 60 8.11 -2.94 -7.02
CA GLY A 60 9.09 -1.86 -7.16
C GLY A 60 8.53 -0.50 -6.69
N HIS A 61 7.33 -0.15 -7.15
CA HIS A 61 6.67 1.11 -6.78
C HIS A 61 6.32 1.16 -5.29
N LEU A 62 5.78 0.07 -4.73
CA LEU A 62 5.49 -0.03 -3.30
C LEU A 62 6.75 0.07 -2.47
N ARG A 63 7.83 -0.62 -2.87
CA ARG A 63 9.15 -0.55 -2.20
C ARG A 63 9.67 0.89 -2.17
N ASN A 64 9.53 1.63 -3.27
CA ASN A 64 9.95 3.03 -3.31
C ASN A 64 9.07 3.92 -2.42
N LYS A 65 7.73 3.73 -2.43
CA LYS A 65 6.83 4.46 -1.52
C LYS A 65 7.17 4.17 -0.05
N ILE A 66 7.34 2.91 0.35
CA ILE A 66 7.71 2.50 1.72
C ILE A 66 8.97 3.24 2.19
N LYS A 67 9.96 3.41 1.30
CA LYS A 67 11.21 4.11 1.60
C LYS A 67 11.02 5.62 1.81
N GLY A 68 10.06 6.23 1.12
CA GLY A 68 9.79 7.68 1.18
C GLY A 68 8.68 8.07 2.16
N ILE A 69 8.05 7.12 2.84
CA ILE A 69 6.96 7.38 3.79
C ILE A 69 7.50 7.76 5.16
N ASN A 70 6.93 8.82 5.71
CA ASN A 70 7.03 9.13 7.12
C ASN A 70 6.08 8.21 7.91
N TRP A 71 6.65 7.16 8.51
CA TRP A 71 5.88 6.16 9.25
C TRP A 71 5.24 6.72 10.52
N ASP A 72 5.79 7.81 11.09
CA ASP A 72 5.18 8.47 12.24
C ASP A 72 3.84 9.13 11.87
N GLU A 73 3.80 9.84 10.75
CA GLU A 73 2.55 10.42 10.23
C GLU A 73 1.53 9.34 9.85
N ALA A 74 1.99 8.24 9.25
CA ALA A 74 1.12 7.11 8.91
C ALA A 74 0.48 6.48 10.16
N LYS A 75 1.25 6.33 11.26
CA LYS A 75 0.73 5.84 12.54
C LYS A 75 -0.30 6.80 13.11
N ASN A 76 0.02 8.09 13.19
CA ASN A 76 -0.90 9.12 13.71
C ASN A 76 -2.22 9.15 12.93
N ASP A 77 -2.17 9.00 11.61
CA ASP A 77 -3.37 8.97 10.77
C ASP A 77 -4.31 7.81 11.12
N VAL A 78 -3.76 6.64 11.45
CA VAL A 78 -4.51 5.41 11.73
C VAL A 78 -4.89 5.29 13.21
N GLN A 79 -4.04 5.78 14.11
CA GLN A 79 -4.19 5.70 15.56
C GLN A 79 -5.58 6.17 16.03
N ARG A 80 -6.08 7.27 15.47
CA ARG A 80 -7.41 7.84 15.78
C ARG A 80 -8.60 6.96 15.39
N PHE A 81 -8.40 5.95 14.56
CA PHE A 81 -9.44 5.03 14.10
C PHE A 81 -9.32 3.63 14.69
N LEU A 82 -8.22 3.30 15.37
CA LEU A 82 -7.98 1.98 15.92
C LEU A 82 -8.49 1.84 17.35
N LYS A 83 -8.92 0.63 17.69
CA LYS A 83 -9.27 0.27 19.06
C LYS A 83 -7.99 0.15 19.91
N PRO A 84 -8.07 0.32 21.24
CA PRO A 84 -6.91 0.20 22.14
C PRO A 84 -6.08 -1.08 21.94
N ASN A 85 -6.75 -2.18 21.62
CA ASN A 85 -6.13 -3.48 21.41
C ASN A 85 -5.31 -3.55 20.10
N GLU A 86 -5.63 -2.72 19.12
CA GLU A 86 -4.96 -2.64 17.82
C GLU A 86 -3.85 -1.58 17.80
N LEU A 87 -3.82 -0.67 18.77
CA LEU A 87 -2.77 0.35 18.90
C LEU A 87 -1.38 -0.27 19.04
N LYS A 88 -1.26 -1.40 19.73
CA LYS A 88 0.00 -2.15 19.84
C LYS A 88 0.52 -2.61 18.47
N SER A 89 -0.37 -2.84 17.50
CA SER A 89 0.04 -3.21 16.14
C SER A 89 0.74 -2.06 15.42
N LEU A 90 0.51 -0.80 15.79
CA LEU A 90 1.21 0.36 15.24
C LEU A 90 2.68 0.45 15.68
N GLU A 91 3.04 -0.19 16.80
CA GLU A 91 4.44 -0.25 17.25
C GLU A 91 5.31 -1.04 16.25
N LEU A 92 4.70 -2.03 15.58
CA LEU A 92 5.34 -2.84 14.54
C LEU A 92 5.48 -2.08 13.20
N TRP A 93 4.86 -0.90 13.05
CA TRP A 93 4.90 -0.16 11.80
C TRP A 93 6.24 0.53 11.63
N THR A 94 7.17 -0.19 11.01
CA THR A 94 8.48 0.30 10.63
C THR A 94 8.71 0.07 9.15
N LYS A 95 9.55 0.90 8.54
CA LYS A 95 9.97 0.73 7.14
C LYS A 95 10.41 -0.70 6.85
N ASP A 96 11.22 -1.28 7.73
CA ASP A 96 11.74 -2.63 7.58
C ASP A 96 10.62 -3.68 7.60
N PHE A 97 9.69 -3.59 8.55
CA PHE A 97 8.53 -4.48 8.65
C PHE A 97 7.71 -4.53 7.35
N PHE A 98 7.43 -3.36 6.77
CA PHE A 98 6.69 -3.28 5.51
C PHE A 98 7.49 -3.82 4.32
N LEU A 99 8.81 -3.61 4.28
CA LEU A 99 9.68 -4.21 3.27
C LEU A 99 9.72 -5.73 3.37
N THR A 100 9.78 -6.30 4.58
CA THR A 100 9.71 -7.75 4.79
C THR A 100 8.36 -8.31 4.34
N LYS A 101 7.25 -7.64 4.68
CA LYS A 101 5.92 -8.07 4.23
C LYS A 101 5.77 -8.00 2.73
N LEU A 102 6.35 -6.99 2.09
CA LEU A 102 6.41 -6.88 0.63
C LEU A 102 7.23 -8.02 0.00
N GLY A 103 8.37 -8.40 0.59
CA GLY A 103 9.17 -9.53 0.13
C GLY A 103 8.46 -10.88 0.25
N ASN A 104 7.54 -11.04 1.20
CA ASN A 104 6.72 -12.25 1.32
C ASN A 104 5.60 -12.36 0.26
N LEU A 105 5.35 -11.27 -0.48
CA LEU A 105 4.44 -11.26 -1.64
C LEU A 105 5.19 -11.60 -2.95
N GLU A 106 6.53 -11.65 -2.95
CA GLU A 106 7.36 -12.07 -4.09
C GLU A 106 7.16 -13.55 -4.46
#